data_AF-A0A6J7CUH5-F1
#
_entry.id   AF-A0A6J7CUH5-F1
#
_cell.length_a   1.000
_cell.length_b   1.000
_cell.length_c   1.000
_cell.angle_alpha   90.00
_cell.angle_beta   90.00
_cell.angle_gamma   90.00
#
_symmetry.space_group_name_H-M   'P 1'
#
loop_
_entity.id
_entity.type
_entity.pdbx_description
1 polymer ?
#
loop_
_entity_poly.entity_id
_entity_poly.type
_entity_poly.pdbx_seq_one_letter_code
_entity_poly.pdbx_strand_id
1 'polypeptide(L)'
;MVNFLPTAPAVVGDGVSGPKELRTACFATSGPGELFYEGRKLVGVTQWHVREGIFLSTLLPARSIAALANLLAECPEGMSEALEAVLTLDSLNLVPEAEAIVDRVLGASAVQHRRNLMLLA
;
A
#
# COMPACT_ATOMS: atom_id res chain seq x y z
N MET A 1 14.93 20.79 3.90
CA MET A 1 13.96 19.78 3.44
C MET A 1 12.59 20.23 3.91
N VAL A 2 11.69 20.54 2.98
CA VAL A 2 10.34 21.03 3.32
C VAL A 2 9.46 19.81 3.60
N ASN A 3 8.88 19.77 4.80
CA ASN A 3 8.12 18.64 5.31
C ASN A 3 6.71 18.68 4.71
N PHE A 4 6.42 17.79 3.76
CA PHE A 4 5.21 17.84 2.94
C PHE A 4 4.08 16.89 3.38
N LEU A 5 4.22 16.18 4.50
CA LEU A 5 3.28 15.12 4.82
C LEU A 5 2.53 15.36 6.14
N PRO A 6 1.19 15.23 6.12
CA PRO A 6 0.34 15.53 7.28
C PRO A 6 0.59 14.54 8.43
N THR A 7 0.50 15.06 9.66
CA THR A 7 0.65 14.32 10.93
C THR A 7 -0.56 13.46 11.31
N ALA A 8 -1.63 13.47 10.49
CA ALA A 8 -2.83 12.65 10.64
C ALA A 8 -3.20 12.01 9.29
N PRO A 9 -3.91 10.86 9.25
CA PRO A 9 -4.33 10.27 7.99
C PRO A 9 -5.23 11.24 7.22
N ALA A 10 -4.73 11.73 6.09
CA ALA A 10 -5.41 12.68 5.22
C ALA A 10 -5.40 12.18 3.78
N VAL A 11 -6.53 12.32 3.09
CA VAL A 11 -6.63 12.08 1.65
C VAL A 11 -6.07 13.31 0.94
N VAL A 12 -4.95 13.15 0.23
CA VAL A 12 -4.32 14.25 -0.53
C VAL A 12 -5.03 14.37 -1.89
N GLY A 13 -5.76 15.47 -2.10
CA GLY A 13 -6.67 15.66 -3.24
C GLY A 13 -6.02 16.09 -4.55
N ASP A 14 -4.74 16.45 -4.57
CA ASP A 14 -4.11 17.12 -5.70
C ASP A 14 -3.23 16.16 -6.53
N GLY A 15 -3.85 15.19 -7.18
CA GLY A 15 -3.19 14.30 -8.15
C GLY A 15 -2.02 13.48 -7.57
N VAL A 16 -1.19 12.92 -8.45
CA VAL A 16 0.00 12.15 -8.04
C VAL A 16 1.18 13.11 -7.78
N SER A 17 1.58 13.27 -6.52
CA SER A 17 2.74 14.05 -6.07
C SER A 17 3.97 13.16 -5.78
N GLY A 18 5.16 13.70 -6.03
CA GLY A 18 6.45 13.00 -5.93
C GLY A 18 7.31 13.17 -7.19
N PRO A 19 8.56 12.67 -7.21
CA PRO A 19 9.43 12.68 -8.39
C PRO A 19 8.71 12.06 -9.60
N LYS A 20 8.81 12.68 -10.78
CA LYS A 20 8.04 12.29 -11.97
C LYS A 20 8.36 10.86 -12.39
N GLU A 21 9.61 10.47 -12.21
CA GLU A 21 10.21 9.17 -12.52
C GLU A 21 9.63 8.06 -11.66
N LEU A 22 9.17 8.40 -10.44
CA LEU A 22 8.54 7.46 -9.50
C LEU A 22 7.02 7.39 -9.66
N ARG A 23 6.40 8.23 -10.50
CA ARG A 23 4.94 8.20 -10.78
C ARG A 23 4.54 7.08 -11.73
N THR A 24 5.36 6.03 -11.86
CA THR A 24 5.13 4.87 -12.72
C THR A 24 4.14 3.89 -12.10
N ALA A 25 3.97 3.91 -10.77
CA ALA A 25 3.01 3.08 -10.06
C ALA A 25 2.43 3.78 -8.83
N CYS A 26 1.16 3.47 -8.53
CA CYS A 26 0.44 4.05 -7.39
C CYS A 26 1.16 3.80 -6.05
N PHE A 27 1.84 2.66 -5.89
CA PHE A 27 2.59 2.35 -4.66
C PHE A 27 3.83 3.24 -4.43
N ALA A 28 4.40 3.87 -5.47
CA ALA A 28 5.69 4.57 -5.36
C ALA A 28 5.57 6.07 -5.02
N THR A 29 4.36 6.62 -5.02
CA THR A 29 4.15 8.06 -4.84
C THR A 29 2.92 8.36 -3.97
N SER A 30 2.73 9.64 -3.67
CA SER A 30 1.54 10.18 -3.00
C SER A 30 0.45 10.48 -4.01
N GLY A 31 -0.76 9.99 -3.78
CA GLY A 31 -1.90 10.23 -4.65
C GLY A 31 -3.24 10.10 -3.92
N PRO A 32 -4.36 10.33 -4.61
CA PRO A 32 -5.70 10.36 -3.99
C PRO A 32 -6.16 9.01 -3.42
N GLY A 33 -5.47 7.92 -3.77
CA GLY A 33 -5.72 6.58 -3.24
C GLY A 33 -4.73 6.14 -2.17
N GLU A 34 -3.97 7.05 -1.54
CA GLU A 34 -2.88 6.66 -0.65
C GLU A 34 -3.10 7.18 0.77
N LEU A 35 -2.84 6.33 1.77
CA LEU A 35 -2.86 6.71 3.18
C LEU A 35 -1.44 6.82 3.72
N PHE A 36 -1.21 7.85 4.53
CA PHE A 36 0.07 8.13 5.17
C PHE A 36 -0.10 8.12 6.69
N TYR A 37 0.93 7.65 7.39
CA TYR A 37 1.07 7.72 8.83
C TYR A 37 2.49 8.22 9.15
N GLU A 38 2.60 9.26 9.99
CA GLU A 38 3.88 9.90 10.34
C GLU A 38 4.76 10.26 9.13
N GLY A 39 4.13 10.74 8.06
CA GLY A 39 4.84 11.11 6.83
C GLY A 39 5.45 9.94 6.05
N ARG A 40 5.04 8.71 6.35
CA ARG A 40 5.39 7.53 5.57
C ARG A 40 4.14 6.90 4.99
N LYS A 41 4.28 6.35 3.79
CA LYS A 41 3.18 5.67 3.11
C LYS A 41 2.79 4.43 3.92
N LEU A 42 1.51 4.29 4.22
CA LEU A 42 0.95 3.17 4.98
C LEU A 42 0.29 2.14 4.07
N VAL A 43 -0.71 2.58 3.29
CA VAL A 43 -1.42 1.69 2.36
C VAL A 43 -1.87 2.44 1.12
N GLY A 44 -1.98 1.69 0.02
CA GLY A 44 -2.75 2.11 -1.16
C GLY A 44 -4.18 1.59 -1.12
N VAL A 45 -5.08 2.33 -1.76
CA VAL A 45 -6.52 2.08 -1.88
C VAL A 45 -6.85 1.95 -3.36
N THR A 46 -7.28 0.75 -3.75
CA THR A 46 -7.85 0.47 -5.06
C THR A 46 -9.36 0.57 -4.97
N GLN A 47 -9.98 1.26 -5.92
CA GLN A 47 -11.43 1.42 -6.01
C GLN A 47 -11.98 0.93 -7.35
N TRP A 48 -13.13 0.27 -7.32
CA TRP A 48 -13.90 -0.08 -8.52
C TRP A 48 -15.35 0.33 -8.35
N HIS A 49 -15.81 1.22 -9.24
CA HIS A 49 -17.18 1.74 -9.25
C HIS A 49 -18.01 0.91 -10.24
N VAL A 50 -19.14 0.41 -9.76
CA VAL A 50 -20.16 -0.28 -10.57
C VAL A 50 -21.52 0.37 -10.33
N ARG A 51 -22.53 0.00 -11.11
CA ARG A 51 -23.89 0.56 -10.98
C ARG A 51 -24.47 0.32 -9.59
N GLU A 52 -24.14 -0.82 -8.98
CA GLU A 52 -24.64 -1.28 -7.70
C GLU A 52 -23.88 -0.70 -6.50
N GLY A 53 -22.74 -0.04 -6.71
CA GLY A 53 -21.94 0.52 -5.62
C GLY A 53 -20.44 0.60 -5.92
N ILE A 54 -19.64 0.69 -4.86
CA ILE A 54 -18.19 0.85 -4.94
C ILE A 54 -17.51 -0.27 -4.14
N PHE A 55 -16.55 -0.94 -4.77
CA PHE A 55 -15.64 -1.85 -4.10
C PHE A 55 -14.34 -1.12 -3.77
N LEU A 56 -13.95 -1.17 -2.50
CA LEU A 56 -12.69 -0.62 -2.00
C LEU A 56 -11.82 -1.76 -1.49
N SER A 57 -10.54 -1.74 -1.84
CA SER A 57 -9.56 -2.72 -1.38
C SER A 57 -8.26 -2.00 -1.00
N THR A 58 -7.63 -2.46 0.08
CA THR A 58 -6.37 -1.92 0.57
C THR A 58 -5.46 -3.04 1.05
N LEU A 59 -4.15 -2.83 0.98
CA LEU A 59 -3.12 -3.78 1.37
C LEU A 59 -2.09 -3.08 2.26
N LEU A 60 -1.96 -3.58 3.49
CA LEU A 60 -0.86 -3.25 4.39
C LEU A 60 0.14 -4.42 4.39
N PRO A 61 1.37 -4.23 3.89
CA PRO A 61 2.35 -5.31 3.86
C PRO A 61 2.74 -5.74 5.27
N ALA A 62 2.90 -7.05 5.46
CA ALA A 62 3.40 -7.56 6.74
C ALA A 62 4.89 -7.22 6.96
N ARG A 63 5.67 -7.21 5.87
CA ARG A 63 7.14 -7.04 5.85
C ARG A 63 7.56 -6.18 4.66
N SER A 64 8.85 -5.85 4.55
CA SER A 64 9.38 -5.04 3.44
C SER A 64 8.96 -5.61 2.08
N ILE A 65 8.65 -4.68 1.16
CA ILE A 65 8.23 -4.96 -0.21
C ILE A 65 9.25 -4.47 -1.23
N ALA A 66 10.46 -4.09 -0.82
CA ALA A 66 11.49 -3.56 -1.73
C ALA A 66 11.83 -4.52 -2.88
N ALA A 67 11.68 -5.83 -2.67
CA ALA A 67 11.86 -6.84 -3.71
C ALA A 67 10.89 -6.71 -4.90
N LEU A 68 9.77 -5.99 -4.75
CA LEU A 68 8.84 -5.71 -5.86
C LEU A 68 9.51 -4.88 -6.97
N ALA A 69 10.55 -4.10 -6.66
CA ALA A 69 11.34 -3.40 -7.66
C ALA A 69 11.91 -4.35 -8.72
N ASN A 70 12.26 -5.59 -8.34
CA ASN A 70 12.79 -6.60 -9.26
C ASN A 70 11.76 -7.15 -10.23
N LEU A 71 10.48 -6.86 -10.03
CA LEU A 71 9.38 -7.30 -10.91
C LEU A 71 9.08 -6.28 -12.01
N LEU A 72 9.65 -5.08 -11.95
CA LEU A 72 9.46 -4.05 -12.97
C LEU A 72 10.35 -4.36 -14.17
N ALA A 73 9.77 -4.37 -15.37
CA ALA A 73 10.52 -4.53 -16.62
C ALA A 73 11.58 -3.42 -16.79
N GLU A 74 11.23 -2.20 -16.38
CA GLU A 74 12.13 -1.06 -16.24
C GLU A 74 11.94 -0.46 -14.85
N CYS A 75 12.95 -0.59 -13.99
CA CYS A 75 12.90 -0.07 -12.63
C CYS A 75 13.46 1.37 -12.59
N PRO A 76 12.65 2.38 -12.22
CA PRO A 76 13.15 3.74 -12.08
C PRO A 76 14.19 3.85 -10.96
N GLU A 77 15.14 4.78 -11.13
CA GLU A 77 16.07 5.15 -10.05
C GLU A 77 15.29 5.62 -8.81
N GLY A 78 15.70 5.18 -7.62
CA GLY A 78 15.03 5.53 -6.35
C GLY A 78 13.82 4.66 -5.99
N MET A 79 13.42 3.71 -6.84
CA MET A 79 12.23 2.88 -6.60
C MET A 79 12.39 1.94 -5.41
N SER A 80 13.55 1.31 -5.24
CA SER A 80 13.80 0.41 -4.12
C SER A 80 13.77 1.14 -2.79
N GLU A 81 14.34 2.33 -2.73
CA GLU A 81 14.32 3.22 -1.57
C GLU A 81 12.89 3.68 -1.25
N ALA A 82 12.11 4.04 -2.26
CA ALA A 82 10.72 4.42 -2.10
C ALA A 82 9.87 3.26 -1.53
N LEU A 83 10.09 2.04 -1.99
CA LEU A 83 9.42 0.83 -1.50
C LEU A 83 9.86 0.46 -0.07
N GLU A 84 11.14 0.64 0.26
CA GLU A 84 11.66 0.40 1.62
C GLU A 84 11.12 1.42 2.63
N ALA A 85 10.80 2.63 2.18
CA ALA A 85 10.21 3.66 3.04
C ALA A 85 8.76 3.37 3.45
N VAL A 86 8.07 2.43 2.79
CA VAL A 86 6.67 2.05 3.09
C VAL A 86 6.57 1.43 4.48
N LEU A 87 5.53 1.79 5.23
CA LEU A 87 5.22 1.18 6.51
C LEU A 87 4.66 -0.23 6.32
N THR A 88 5.11 -1.12 7.17
CA THR A 88 4.72 -2.52 7.23
C THR A 88 4.21 -2.84 8.63
N LEU A 89 3.46 -3.93 8.79
CA LEU A 89 3.06 -4.40 10.13
C LEU A 89 4.28 -4.62 11.03
N ASP A 90 5.39 -5.12 10.47
CA ASP A 90 6.66 -5.30 11.18
C ASP A 90 7.23 -3.98 11.67
N SER A 91 7.27 -2.95 10.81
CA SER A 91 7.73 -1.61 11.21
C SER A 91 6.86 -0.94 12.26
N LEU A 92 5.60 -1.37 12.40
CA LEU A 92 4.65 -0.89 13.40
C LEU A 92 4.62 -1.78 14.65
N ASN A 93 5.39 -2.87 14.69
CA ASN A 93 5.35 -3.90 15.73
C ASN A 93 3.95 -4.53 15.91
N LEU A 94 3.21 -4.74 14.82
CA LEU A 94 1.83 -5.28 14.81
C LEU A 94 1.71 -6.68 14.19
N VAL A 95 2.83 -7.33 13.88
CA VAL A 95 2.83 -8.67 13.27
C VAL A 95 2.15 -9.71 14.17
N PRO A 96 2.43 -9.80 15.48
CA PRO A 96 1.79 -10.79 16.35
C PRO A 96 0.26 -10.64 16.41
N GLU A 97 -0.23 -9.40 16.48
CA GLU A 97 -1.66 -9.09 16.51
C GLU A 97 -2.33 -9.46 15.18
N ALA A 98 -1.67 -9.17 14.06
CA ALA A 98 -2.17 -9.54 12.74
C ALA A 98 -2.27 -11.06 12.57
N GLU A 99 -1.26 -11.82 13.00
CA GLU A 99 -1.28 -13.29 12.98
C GLU A 99 -2.41 -13.84 13.85
N ALA A 100 -2.61 -13.31 15.07
CA ALA A 100 -3.71 -13.72 15.94
C ALA A 100 -5.09 -13.46 15.33
N ILE A 101 -5.27 -12.35 14.60
CA ILE A 101 -6.51 -12.07 13.87
C ILE A 101 -6.71 -13.07 12.73
N VAL A 102 -5.66 -13.34 11.93
CA VAL A 102 -5.71 -14.31 10.84
C VAL A 102 -6.08 -15.69 11.37
N ASP A 103 -5.40 -16.17 12.41
CA ASP A 103 -5.68 -17.47 13.05
C ASP A 103 -7.11 -17.56 13.57
N ARG A 104 -7.62 -16.47 14.17
CA ARG A 104 -9.01 -16.41 14.63
C ARG A 104 -10.00 -16.49 13.46
N VAL A 105 -9.74 -15.79 12.36
CA VAL A 105 -10.61 -15.82 11.16
C VAL A 105 -10.58 -17.19 10.49
N LEU A 106 -9.38 -17.79 10.39
CA LEU A 106 -9.15 -19.12 9.86
C LEU A 106 -9.81 -20.20 10.71
N GLY A 107 -9.66 -20.12 12.02
CA GLY A 107 -10.27 -21.04 12.98
C GLY A 107 -11.79 -20.87 13.10
N ALA A 108 -12.32 -19.70 12.76
CA ALA A 108 -13.75 -19.40 12.86
C ALA A 108 -14.58 -19.80 11.63
N SER A 109 -13.99 -20.10 10.46
CA SER A 109 -14.82 -20.36 9.28
C SER A 109 -14.13 -21.12 8.14
N ALA A 110 -14.96 -21.88 7.41
CA ALA A 110 -14.76 -22.36 6.05
C ALA A 110 -14.62 -21.19 5.05
N VAL A 111 -13.66 -20.29 5.27
CA VAL A 111 -13.43 -19.10 4.44
C VAL A 111 -12.77 -19.55 3.14
N GLN A 112 -13.41 -19.26 2.02
CA GLN A 112 -12.74 -19.29 0.73
C GLN A 112 -11.67 -18.20 0.71
N HIS A 113 -10.40 -18.60 0.83
CA HIS A 113 -9.28 -17.72 0.55
C HIS A 113 -9.30 -17.30 -0.92
N ARG A 114 -9.70 -16.05 -1.19
CA ARG A 114 -9.42 -15.42 -2.48
C ARG A 114 -8.09 -14.69 -2.38
N ARG A 115 -7.03 -15.32 -2.89
CA ARG A 115 -5.78 -14.63 -3.22
C ARG A 115 -6.03 -13.84 -4.50
N ASN A 116 -6.33 -12.56 -4.38
CA ASN A 116 -6.39 -11.67 -5.54
C ASN A 116 -4.96 -11.36 -5.97
N LEU A 117 -4.43 -12.16 -6.91
CA LEU A 117 -3.23 -11.82 -7.64
C LEU A 117 -3.63 -10.80 -8.72
N MET A 118 -3.47 -9.51 -8.44
CA MET A 118 -3.73 -8.48 -9.43
C MET A 118 -2.51 -8.40 -10.37
N LEU A 119 -2.52 -9.25 -11.40
CA LEU A 119 -1.62 -9.13 -12.53
C LEU A 119 -2.18 -8.02 -13.42
N LEU A 120 -1.49 -6.88 -13.45
CA LEU A 120 -1.74 -5.85 -14.45
C LEU A 120 -1.08 -6.32 -15.75
N ALA A 121 -1.89 -6.47 -16.80
CA ALA A 121 -1.47 -6.82 -18.16
C ALA A 121 -0.90 -5.59 -18.90
#